data_AF-T0INQ7-F1
#
_entry.id   AF-T0INQ7-F1
#
_cell.length_a   1.000
_cell.length_b   1.000
_cell.length_c   1.000
_cell.angle_alpha   90.00
_cell.angle_beta   90.00
_cell.angle_gamma   90.00
#
_symmetry.space_group_name_H-M   'P 1'
#
loop_
_entity.id
_entity.type
_entity.pdbx_description
1 polymer ?
#
loop_
_entity_poly.entity_id
_entity_poly.type
_entity_poly.pdbx_seq_one_letter_code
_entity_poly.pdbx_strand_id
1 'polypeptide(L)'
;MNAQTDPSAIAEANPTASLNAQFKKVRNAAIASESAEDVAGYKLNDALSALYEFGENVLGSTTAPDEDTYLLFLKSNDVKINAVKRRNPYVALTQLAFVTSSPSLRSQRAKVLAFARQTCVPVSDFGQWIDEEGGLKGRLKEAVKFFSGTAHTNNERERASRLDRAKDYLNHLPSLADFNIAGLPDGFAIVLARVVDGQAQAVNVLAHETHEIAKLEAAITPFDPAGPARRRLLSTLPLGQLWRAIDAIFLATAPKQQAHVRSIAIRNTLRGIEPICEVLSVSAARDEATAVVEIAGHIGALPLDEYFILYSAVKEKEAGYGFDCAAELFHSAFAEHHNWNLQGTALSADDLSFPITLTQLPPSHSFRVADRLAATAKTFSVTQDGAKALMAYIDAETTKTAPTRGAKQAVSLPELMEMEDANGEFHLRCIGSADDVVIGTTTHALEPEIRDLAYADMLRLAKAMVAYEVDADGCFMDGQTDDACAEFVITLDTDKLTVTIPTRSGEARSRFRVPLEAA
;
A
#
# COMPACT_ATOMS: atom_id res chain seq x y z
N MET A 1 -9.49 38.16 66.22
CA MET A 1 -9.99 38.85 65.02
C MET A 1 -10.11 37.79 63.93
N ASN A 2 -11.33 37.26 63.73
CA ASN A 2 -11.62 36.33 62.66
C ASN A 2 -11.94 37.16 61.41
N ALA A 3 -11.03 37.16 60.44
CA ALA A 3 -11.31 37.73 59.14
C ALA A 3 -12.24 36.77 58.39
N GLN A 4 -13.49 37.18 58.21
CA GLN A 4 -14.41 36.60 57.23
C GLN A 4 -13.82 36.81 55.84
N THR A 5 -13.39 35.72 55.20
CA THR A 5 -13.22 35.67 53.75
C THR A 5 -14.59 35.53 53.11
N ASP A 6 -14.93 36.55 52.35
CA ASP A 6 -16.09 36.70 51.48
C ASP A 6 -16.23 35.49 50.52
N PRO A 7 -17.38 34.78 50.49
CA PRO A 7 -17.58 33.60 49.63
C PRO A 7 -17.88 33.95 48.17
N SER A 8 -17.58 35.16 47.71
CA SER A 8 -17.98 35.67 46.39
C SER A 8 -16.90 35.67 45.31
N ALA A 9 -15.71 35.10 45.57
CA ALA A 9 -14.64 35.04 44.57
C ALA A 9 -14.10 33.61 44.43
N ILE A 10 -13.93 33.16 43.17
CA ILE A 10 -13.53 31.82 42.69
C ILE A 10 -14.71 30.85 42.46
N ALA A 11 -15.64 31.27 41.61
CA ALA A 11 -16.29 30.35 40.68
C ALA A 11 -15.54 30.45 39.34
N GLU A 12 -14.37 29.80 39.25
CA GLU A 12 -13.82 29.44 37.93
C GLU A 12 -14.85 28.52 37.27
N ALA A 13 -15.60 29.07 36.31
CA ALA A 13 -16.60 28.34 35.56
C ALA A 13 -15.90 27.15 34.90
N ASN A 14 -16.15 25.94 35.41
CA ASN A 14 -15.58 24.72 34.86
C ASN A 14 -15.90 24.65 33.35
N PRO A 15 -14.92 24.87 32.44
CA PRO A 15 -15.19 25.06 31.01
C PRO A 15 -15.82 23.80 30.40
N THR A 16 -15.52 22.63 30.96
CA THR A 16 -16.14 21.35 30.54
C THR A 16 -17.63 21.27 30.88
N ALA A 17 -18.08 21.87 31.99
CA ALA A 17 -19.50 21.88 32.38
C ALA A 17 -20.33 22.74 31.41
N SER A 18 -19.78 23.87 30.96
CA SER A 18 -20.41 24.74 29.95
C SER A 18 -20.53 24.03 28.59
N LEU A 19 -19.46 23.39 28.13
CA LEU A 19 -19.46 22.63 26.87
C LEU A 19 -20.45 21.46 26.90
N ASN A 20 -20.50 20.72 28.00
CA ASN A 20 -21.46 19.63 28.18
C ASN A 20 -22.91 20.13 28.18
N ALA A 21 -23.18 21.30 28.77
CA ALA A 21 -24.51 21.92 28.72
C ALA A 21 -24.91 22.33 27.29
N GLN A 22 -23.97 22.87 26.50
CA GLN A 22 -24.20 23.21 25.10
C GLN A 22 -24.44 21.96 24.26
N PHE A 23 -23.60 20.93 24.41
CA PHE A 23 -23.73 19.68 23.67
C PHE A 23 -25.01 18.91 24.01
N LYS A 24 -25.55 19.08 25.22
CA LYS A 24 -26.85 18.50 25.60
C LYS A 24 -27.98 18.93 24.65
N LYS A 25 -27.95 20.17 24.14
CA LYS A 25 -28.93 20.65 23.15
C LYS A 25 -28.81 19.89 21.82
N VAL A 26 -27.58 19.68 21.36
CA VAL A 26 -27.26 18.90 20.15
C VAL A 26 -27.73 17.46 20.30
N ARG A 27 -27.44 16.84 21.44
CA ARG A 27 -27.87 15.47 21.75
C ARG A 27 -29.39 15.33 21.80
N ASN A 28 -30.09 16.30 22.37
CA ASN A 28 -31.56 16.29 22.40
C ASN A 28 -32.16 16.38 20.98
N ALA A 29 -31.59 17.23 20.11
CA ALA A 29 -32.01 17.32 18.71
C ALA A 29 -31.75 16.01 17.96
N ALA A 30 -30.59 15.39 18.18
CA ALA A 30 -30.26 14.08 17.61
C ALA A 30 -31.23 12.98 18.07
N ILE A 31 -31.53 12.88 19.37
CA ILE A 31 -32.51 11.92 19.91
C ILE A 31 -33.90 12.14 19.29
N ALA A 32 -34.34 13.40 19.18
CA ALA A 32 -35.62 13.73 18.58
C ALA A 32 -35.70 13.37 17.09
N SER A 33 -34.57 13.45 16.36
CA SER A 33 -34.47 13.00 14.97
C SER A 33 -34.48 11.48 14.84
N GLU A 34 -33.83 10.75 15.75
CA GLU A 34 -33.75 9.28 15.74
C GLU A 34 -35.10 8.62 16.11
N SER A 35 -35.96 9.33 16.84
CA SER A 35 -37.27 8.84 17.31
C SER A 35 -38.43 9.14 16.35
N ALA A 36 -38.18 9.77 15.20
CA ALA A 36 -39.23 10.19 14.26
C ALA A 36 -39.38 9.17 13.11
N GLU A 37 -40.49 8.42 13.08
CA GLU A 37 -40.66 7.30 12.14
C GLU A 37 -41.09 7.68 10.71
N ASP A 38 -41.56 8.91 10.41
CA ASP A 38 -42.00 9.24 9.03
C ASP A 38 -41.83 10.71 8.59
N VAL A 39 -41.25 11.58 9.43
CA VAL A 39 -40.98 13.01 9.10
C VAL A 39 -39.49 13.35 9.22
N ALA A 40 -38.65 12.36 8.93
CA ALA A 40 -37.27 12.24 9.43
C ALA A 40 -36.24 13.20 8.80
N GLY A 41 -36.52 13.79 7.64
CA GLY A 41 -35.53 14.59 6.89
C GLY A 41 -35.10 15.89 7.58
N TYR A 42 -36.06 16.78 7.83
CA TYR A 42 -35.75 18.11 8.39
C TYR A 42 -35.23 18.03 9.83
N LYS A 43 -35.79 17.16 10.68
CA LYS A 43 -35.29 16.97 12.06
C LYS A 43 -33.85 16.46 12.09
N LEU A 44 -33.49 15.60 11.13
CA LEU A 44 -32.13 15.14 10.98
C LEU A 44 -31.21 16.29 10.52
N ASN A 45 -31.67 17.12 9.58
CA ASN A 45 -30.90 18.28 9.12
C ASN A 45 -30.74 19.33 10.21
N ASP A 46 -31.75 19.56 11.05
CA ASP A 46 -31.65 20.41 12.26
C ASP A 46 -30.63 19.85 13.25
N ALA A 47 -30.67 18.54 13.50
CA ALA A 47 -29.71 17.88 14.39
C ALA A 47 -28.28 17.94 13.84
N LEU A 48 -28.10 17.80 12.52
CA LEU A 48 -26.80 17.95 11.87
C LEU A 48 -26.32 19.40 11.88
N SER A 49 -27.21 20.38 11.73
CA SER A 49 -26.89 21.81 11.82
C SER A 49 -26.42 22.18 13.22
N ALA A 50 -27.13 21.74 14.27
CA ALA A 50 -26.72 21.95 15.65
C ALA A 50 -25.38 21.25 15.96
N LEU A 51 -25.14 20.07 15.39
CA LEU A 51 -23.87 19.35 15.55
C LEU A 51 -22.73 20.03 14.79
N TYR A 52 -23.00 20.59 13.62
CA TYR A 52 -22.02 21.34 12.83
C TYR A 52 -21.62 22.63 13.56
N GLU A 53 -22.60 23.42 14.02
CA GLU A 53 -22.39 24.63 14.83
C GLU A 53 -21.55 24.34 16.07
N PHE A 54 -21.92 23.31 16.85
CA PHE A 54 -21.13 22.92 18.02
C PHE A 54 -19.71 22.49 17.62
N GLY A 55 -19.57 21.69 16.56
CA GLY A 55 -18.29 21.21 16.05
C GLY A 55 -17.37 22.36 15.66
N GLU A 56 -17.87 23.33 14.91
CA GLU A 56 -17.10 24.51 14.50
C GLU A 56 -16.70 25.38 15.70
N ASN A 57 -17.55 25.49 16.72
CA ASN A 57 -17.23 26.21 17.95
C ASN A 57 -16.09 25.55 18.75
N VAL A 58 -16.10 24.22 18.91
CA VAL A 58 -15.07 23.51 19.71
C VAL A 58 -13.79 23.20 18.94
N LEU A 59 -13.83 23.21 17.61
CA LEU A 59 -12.67 22.98 16.76
C LEU A 59 -11.94 24.28 16.39
N GLY A 60 -12.48 25.45 16.74
CA GLY A 60 -11.89 26.75 16.40
C GLY A 60 -11.90 27.06 14.90
N SER A 61 -11.42 28.27 14.56
CA SER A 61 -11.29 28.75 13.17
C SER A 61 -10.49 27.76 12.32
N THR A 62 -10.84 27.67 11.04
CA THR A 62 -10.16 26.83 10.02
C THR A 62 -8.66 27.12 9.87
N THR A 63 -8.16 28.23 10.42
CA THR A 63 -6.75 28.64 10.36
C THR A 63 -5.90 28.24 11.56
N ALA A 64 -6.49 27.87 12.69
CA ALA A 64 -5.79 27.35 13.86
C ALA A 64 -6.79 26.62 14.76
N PRO A 65 -6.90 25.28 14.67
CA PRO A 65 -7.83 24.56 15.52
C PRO A 65 -7.40 24.69 16.98
N ASP A 66 -8.31 25.13 17.84
CA ASP A 66 -8.11 25.14 19.30
C ASP A 66 -8.26 23.71 19.82
N GLU A 67 -7.27 22.88 19.47
CA GLU A 67 -7.27 21.43 19.69
C GLU A 67 -7.52 21.11 21.17
N ASP A 68 -7.04 21.96 22.07
CA ASP A 68 -7.21 21.83 23.52
C ASP A 68 -8.69 21.80 23.96
N THR A 69 -9.57 22.63 23.38
CA THR A 69 -10.99 22.69 23.75
C THR A 69 -11.74 21.43 23.32
N TYR A 70 -11.48 20.92 22.12
CA TYR A 70 -12.06 19.68 21.62
C TYR A 70 -11.57 18.45 22.41
N LEU A 71 -10.26 18.37 22.68
CA LEU A 71 -9.67 17.29 23.47
C LEU A 71 -10.23 17.24 24.90
N LEU A 72 -10.38 18.41 25.55
CA LEU A 72 -10.99 18.54 26.87
C LEU A 72 -12.44 18.05 26.89
N PHE A 73 -13.23 18.43 25.88
CA PHE A 73 -14.62 17.97 25.74
C PHE A 73 -14.71 16.46 25.60
N LEU A 74 -13.89 15.85 24.73
CA LEU A 74 -13.88 14.39 24.53
C LEU A 74 -13.44 13.64 25.79
N LYS A 75 -12.42 14.15 26.49
CA LYS A 75 -11.97 13.56 27.75
C LYS A 75 -13.06 13.58 28.82
N SER A 76 -13.83 14.67 28.91
CA SER A 76 -14.96 14.76 29.86
C SER A 76 -16.14 13.83 29.54
N ASN A 77 -16.20 13.30 28.31
CA ASN A 77 -17.22 12.35 27.86
C ASN A 77 -16.67 10.92 27.65
N ASP A 78 -15.48 10.61 28.21
CA ASP A 78 -14.81 9.31 28.12
C ASP A 78 -14.62 8.78 26.68
N VAL A 79 -14.34 9.68 25.73
CA VAL A 79 -14.10 9.31 24.34
C VAL A 79 -12.61 9.25 24.04
N LYS A 80 -12.10 8.02 23.84
CA LYS A 80 -10.71 7.81 23.38
C LYS A 80 -10.51 8.33 21.96
N ILE A 81 -9.39 9.03 21.75
CA ILE A 81 -8.96 9.58 20.46
C ILE A 81 -8.02 8.60 19.78
N ASN A 82 -8.25 8.37 18.50
CA ASN A 82 -7.42 7.55 17.62
C ASN A 82 -7.15 8.30 16.30
N ALA A 83 -6.33 7.73 15.42
CA ALA A 83 -5.97 8.34 14.15
C ALA A 83 -7.19 8.73 13.30
N VAL A 84 -8.24 7.90 13.31
CA VAL A 84 -9.49 8.16 12.56
C VAL A 84 -10.21 9.40 13.09
N LYS A 85 -10.34 9.54 14.41
CA LYS A 85 -10.99 10.70 15.05
C LYS A 85 -10.17 11.99 14.93
N ARG A 86 -8.83 11.89 14.88
CA ARG A 86 -7.97 13.05 14.57
C ARG A 86 -8.17 13.51 13.13
N ARG A 87 -8.21 12.58 12.17
CA ARG A 87 -8.43 12.89 10.75
C ARG A 87 -9.83 13.45 10.47
N ASN A 88 -10.84 12.97 11.18
CA ASN A 88 -12.21 13.49 11.11
C ASN A 88 -12.79 13.65 12.53
N PRO A 89 -12.72 14.86 13.11
CA PRO A 89 -13.22 15.14 14.46
C PRO A 89 -14.72 14.88 14.65
N TYR A 90 -15.51 14.96 13.57
CA TYR A 90 -16.95 14.68 13.62
C TYR A 90 -17.28 13.20 13.87
N VAL A 91 -16.32 12.28 13.71
CA VAL A 91 -16.51 10.86 14.08
C VAL A 91 -16.81 10.72 15.56
N ALA A 92 -16.10 11.46 16.42
CA ALA A 92 -16.35 11.44 17.87
C ALA A 92 -17.64 12.16 18.24
N LEU A 93 -17.93 13.31 17.60
CA LEU A 93 -19.11 14.11 17.90
C LEU A 93 -20.40 13.38 17.48
N THR A 94 -20.41 12.72 16.32
CA THR A 94 -21.54 11.89 15.87
C THR A 94 -21.73 10.65 16.75
N GLN A 95 -20.65 10.07 17.29
CA GLN A 95 -20.72 8.98 18.27
C GLN A 95 -21.45 9.42 19.54
N LEU A 96 -21.21 10.65 20.01
CA LEU A 96 -21.82 11.20 21.22
C LEU A 96 -23.27 11.69 20.99
N ALA A 97 -23.57 12.26 19.82
CA ALA A 97 -24.89 12.81 19.51
C ALA A 97 -25.92 11.73 19.12
N PHE A 98 -25.54 10.80 18.24
CA PHE A 98 -26.45 9.83 17.61
C PHE A 98 -26.27 8.42 18.17
N VAL A 99 -26.68 8.23 19.42
CA VAL A 99 -26.38 7.02 20.20
C VAL A 99 -27.12 5.79 19.65
N THR A 100 -28.35 5.96 19.15
CA THR A 100 -29.16 4.83 18.66
C THR A 100 -28.87 4.48 17.20
N SER A 101 -28.28 5.40 16.44
CA SER A 101 -27.89 5.15 15.05
C SER A 101 -26.83 4.06 14.90
N SER A 102 -26.87 3.34 13.78
CA SER A 102 -25.83 2.36 13.46
C SER A 102 -24.47 3.04 13.22
N PRO A 103 -23.34 2.33 13.44
CA PRO A 103 -22.01 2.86 13.14
C PRO A 103 -21.85 3.37 11.70
N SER A 104 -22.50 2.71 10.74
CA SER A 104 -22.49 3.11 9.32
C SER A 104 -23.16 4.47 9.13
N LEU A 105 -24.36 4.68 9.69
CA LEU A 105 -25.08 5.95 9.59
C LEU A 105 -24.32 7.09 10.28
N ARG A 106 -23.71 6.82 11.44
CA ARG A 106 -22.84 7.80 12.11
C ARG A 106 -21.63 8.20 11.25
N SER A 107 -20.98 7.22 10.62
CA SER A 107 -19.84 7.44 9.73
C SER A 107 -20.22 8.30 8.52
N GLN A 108 -21.38 8.02 7.90
CA GLN A 108 -21.91 8.82 6.79
C GLN A 108 -22.14 10.29 7.19
N ARG A 109 -22.78 10.52 8.35
CA ARG A 109 -23.00 11.87 8.89
C ARG A 109 -21.68 12.58 9.18
N ALA A 110 -20.73 11.91 9.81
CA ALA A 110 -19.41 12.47 10.10
C ALA A 110 -18.65 12.84 8.82
N LYS A 111 -18.83 12.08 7.74
CA LYS A 111 -18.22 12.36 6.44
C LYS A 111 -18.81 13.62 5.80
N VAL A 112 -20.13 13.80 5.86
CA VAL A 112 -20.79 15.01 5.34
C VAL A 112 -20.41 16.27 6.14
N LEU A 113 -20.36 16.17 7.47
CA LEU A 113 -19.93 17.29 8.33
C LEU A 113 -18.47 17.68 8.07
N ALA A 114 -17.59 16.70 7.91
CA ALA A 114 -16.19 16.96 7.54
C ALA A 114 -16.07 17.57 6.14
N PHE A 115 -16.91 17.15 5.19
CA PHE A 115 -16.95 17.74 3.86
C PHE A 115 -17.33 19.22 3.92
N ALA A 116 -18.41 19.55 4.64
CA ALA A 116 -18.85 20.94 4.83
C ALA A 116 -17.74 21.82 5.44
N ARG A 117 -17.03 21.33 6.47
CA ARG A 117 -15.89 22.04 7.07
C ARG A 117 -14.76 22.26 6.06
N GLN A 118 -14.41 21.23 5.28
CA GLN A 118 -13.31 21.32 4.31
C GLN A 118 -13.64 22.22 3.11
N THR A 119 -14.91 22.33 2.74
CA THR A 119 -15.38 23.29 1.73
C THR A 119 -15.74 24.65 2.34
N CYS A 120 -15.41 24.89 3.61
CA CYS A 120 -15.61 26.15 4.32
C CYS A 120 -17.08 26.65 4.30
N VAL A 121 -18.05 25.74 4.47
CA VAL A 121 -19.48 26.13 4.55
C VAL A 121 -19.70 26.92 5.85
N PRO A 122 -20.20 28.17 5.78
CA PRO A 122 -20.53 28.95 6.96
C PRO A 122 -21.59 28.24 7.81
N VAL A 123 -21.46 28.33 9.15
CA VAL A 123 -22.42 27.71 10.08
C VAL A 123 -23.86 28.19 9.83
N SER A 124 -24.05 29.48 9.53
CA SER A 124 -25.35 30.07 9.21
C SER A 124 -26.01 29.45 7.98
N ASP A 125 -25.20 28.96 7.05
CA ASP A 125 -25.65 28.54 5.72
C ASP A 125 -25.76 27.01 5.63
N PHE A 126 -25.26 26.28 6.63
CA PHE A 126 -25.20 24.82 6.61
C PHE A 126 -26.58 24.16 6.45
N GLY A 127 -27.61 24.70 7.10
CA GLY A 127 -28.97 24.17 7.02
C GLY A 127 -29.54 24.23 5.59
N GLN A 128 -29.37 25.36 4.92
CA GLN A 128 -29.74 25.50 3.51
C GLN A 128 -28.84 24.63 2.62
N TRP A 129 -27.53 24.63 2.88
CA TRP A 129 -26.56 23.85 2.13
C TRP A 129 -26.88 22.35 2.14
N ILE A 130 -27.28 21.77 3.28
CA ILE A 130 -27.61 20.34 3.32
C ILE A 130 -28.90 20.02 2.56
N ASP A 131 -29.84 20.96 2.47
CA ASP A 131 -31.14 20.77 1.80
C ASP A 131 -31.06 20.85 0.26
N GLU A 132 -30.19 21.69 -0.30
CA GLU A 132 -30.14 22.00 -1.74
C GLU A 132 -29.82 20.81 -2.66
N GLU A 133 -29.02 19.83 -2.19
CA GLU A 133 -28.53 18.72 -3.02
C GLU A 133 -29.11 17.37 -2.55
N GLY A 134 -30.44 17.27 -2.43
CA GLY A 134 -31.10 16.00 -2.07
C GLY A 134 -30.81 15.52 -0.65
N GLY A 135 -30.53 16.46 0.27
CA GLY A 135 -30.30 16.17 1.69
C GLY A 135 -28.95 15.50 1.97
N LEU A 136 -28.88 14.81 3.12
CA LEU A 136 -27.72 14.05 3.54
C LEU A 136 -27.21 13.06 2.47
N LYS A 137 -28.10 12.44 1.69
CA LYS A 137 -27.71 11.44 0.68
C LYS A 137 -26.94 12.05 -0.49
N GLY A 138 -27.36 13.20 -1.02
CA GLY A 138 -26.63 13.83 -2.12
C GLY A 138 -25.33 14.48 -1.63
N ARG A 139 -25.33 15.14 -0.47
CA ARG A 139 -24.09 15.62 0.15
C ARG A 139 -23.12 14.50 0.50
N LEU A 140 -23.60 13.31 0.86
CA LEU A 140 -22.74 12.14 1.05
C LEU A 140 -22.10 11.69 -0.26
N LYS A 141 -22.82 11.72 -1.38
CA LYS A 141 -22.26 11.38 -2.70
C LYS A 141 -21.14 12.33 -3.08
N GLU A 142 -21.33 13.64 -2.86
CA GLU A 142 -20.30 14.66 -3.07
C GLU A 142 -19.12 14.50 -2.13
N ALA A 143 -19.37 14.30 -0.83
CA ALA A 143 -18.34 14.04 0.16
C ALA A 143 -17.52 12.79 -0.18
N VAL A 144 -18.17 11.71 -0.63
CA VAL A 144 -17.46 10.50 -1.09
C VAL A 144 -16.56 10.85 -2.26
N LYS A 145 -17.05 11.57 -3.28
CA LYS A 145 -16.26 12.00 -4.44
C LYS A 145 -15.06 12.86 -4.00
N PHE A 146 -15.30 13.86 -3.15
CA PHE A 146 -14.29 14.77 -2.64
C PHE A 146 -13.20 14.06 -1.84
N PHE A 147 -13.57 13.16 -0.91
CA PHE A 147 -12.62 12.40 -0.10
C PHE A 147 -11.98 11.22 -0.84
N SER A 148 -12.59 10.71 -1.92
CA SER A 148 -11.97 9.76 -2.86
C SER A 148 -11.05 10.45 -3.87
N GLY A 149 -11.03 11.78 -3.86
CA GLY A 149 -10.56 12.65 -4.93
C GLY A 149 -9.05 12.73 -5.15
N THR A 150 -8.21 12.06 -4.38
CA THR A 150 -6.77 12.00 -4.68
C THR A 150 -6.42 10.74 -5.48
N ALA A 151 -6.82 9.56 -5.04
CA ALA A 151 -6.47 8.33 -5.76
C ALA A 151 -7.28 8.15 -7.06
N HIS A 152 -8.58 8.46 -7.04
CA HIS A 152 -9.43 8.25 -8.22
C HIS A 152 -9.23 9.34 -9.29
N THR A 153 -9.10 10.61 -8.87
CA THR A 153 -8.90 11.73 -9.80
C THR A 153 -7.50 11.74 -10.40
N ASN A 154 -6.47 11.29 -9.67
CA ASN A 154 -5.15 11.08 -10.26
C ASN A 154 -5.21 9.95 -11.29
N ASN A 155 -5.82 8.81 -10.96
CA ASN A 155 -5.97 7.70 -11.90
C ASN A 155 -6.79 8.07 -13.15
N GLU A 156 -7.87 8.85 -13.00
CA GLU A 156 -8.68 9.32 -14.13
C GLU A 156 -7.99 10.40 -14.95
N ARG A 157 -7.31 11.36 -14.31
CA ARG A 157 -6.54 12.42 -14.99
C ARG A 157 -5.33 11.85 -15.71
N GLU A 158 -4.63 10.90 -15.10
CA GLU A 158 -3.59 10.12 -15.76
C GLU A 158 -4.17 9.27 -16.87
N ARG A 159 -5.32 8.62 -16.69
CA ARG A 159 -5.98 7.85 -17.76
C ARG A 159 -6.34 8.76 -18.93
N ALA A 160 -6.90 9.93 -18.69
CA ALA A 160 -7.21 10.92 -19.71
C ALA A 160 -5.94 11.44 -20.39
N SER A 161 -4.92 11.83 -19.62
CA SER A 161 -3.61 12.26 -20.14
C SER A 161 -2.90 11.18 -20.95
N ARG A 162 -2.97 9.92 -20.52
CA ARG A 162 -2.44 8.75 -21.25
C ARG A 162 -3.17 8.58 -22.57
N LEU A 163 -4.50 8.71 -22.55
CA LEU A 163 -5.36 8.52 -23.72
C LEU A 163 -5.24 9.69 -24.71
N ASP A 164 -5.03 10.91 -24.23
CA ASP A 164 -4.79 12.09 -25.06
C ASP A 164 -3.38 12.06 -25.66
N ARG A 165 -2.34 11.70 -24.90
CA ARG A 165 -0.99 11.45 -25.45
C ARG A 165 -1.00 10.34 -26.50
N ALA A 166 -1.74 9.26 -26.26
CA ALA A 166 -1.89 8.18 -27.24
C ALA A 166 -2.61 8.67 -28.51
N LYS A 167 -3.69 9.44 -28.38
CA LYS A 167 -4.37 10.06 -29.53
C LYS A 167 -3.45 10.99 -30.30
N ASP A 168 -2.72 11.85 -29.61
CA ASP A 168 -1.80 12.80 -30.24
C ASP A 168 -0.70 12.08 -30.99
N TYR A 169 -0.04 11.11 -30.37
CA TYR A 169 0.97 10.28 -31.04
C TYR A 169 0.40 9.59 -32.29
N LEU A 170 -0.77 8.95 -32.19
CA LEU A 170 -1.42 8.27 -33.31
C LEU A 170 -1.90 9.23 -34.41
N ASN A 171 -2.26 10.46 -34.06
CA ASN A 171 -2.64 11.49 -35.03
C ASN A 171 -1.45 12.03 -35.84
N HIS A 172 -0.23 11.92 -35.32
CA HIS A 172 1.01 12.35 -35.99
C HIS A 172 1.69 11.24 -36.80
N LEU A 173 1.22 9.99 -36.72
CA LEU A 173 1.71 8.93 -37.61
C LEU A 173 1.24 9.18 -39.05
N PRO A 174 2.12 9.06 -40.06
CA PRO A 174 1.74 9.22 -41.45
C PRO A 174 0.73 8.14 -41.85
N SER A 175 -0.36 8.55 -42.50
CA SER A 175 -1.35 7.62 -43.05
C SER A 175 -0.72 6.81 -44.19
N LEU A 176 -0.88 5.49 -44.17
CA LEU A 176 -0.43 4.62 -45.26
C LEU A 176 -1.48 4.70 -46.37
N ALA A 177 -1.36 5.70 -47.24
CA ALA A 177 -2.31 5.96 -48.32
C ALA A 177 -2.51 4.75 -49.26
N ASP A 178 -1.47 3.91 -49.40
CA ASP A 178 -1.47 2.72 -50.25
C ASP A 178 -1.21 1.43 -49.46
N PHE A 179 -2.01 1.15 -48.42
CA PHE A 179 -1.97 -0.18 -47.79
C PHE A 179 -2.52 -1.24 -48.75
N ASN A 180 -1.62 -1.84 -49.54
CA ASN A 180 -1.95 -2.90 -50.49
C ASN A 180 -1.69 -4.28 -49.87
N ILE A 181 -2.77 -5.03 -49.61
CA ILE A 181 -2.73 -6.42 -49.11
C ILE A 181 -2.00 -7.34 -50.09
N ALA A 182 -1.93 -6.99 -51.39
CA ALA A 182 -1.30 -7.82 -52.41
C ALA A 182 0.23 -7.94 -52.29
N GLY A 183 0.87 -7.15 -51.43
CA GLY A 183 2.32 -7.24 -51.13
C GLY A 183 2.67 -8.03 -49.86
N LEU A 184 1.67 -8.53 -49.13
CA LEU A 184 1.89 -9.30 -47.91
C LEU A 184 2.03 -10.79 -48.25
N PRO A 185 3.06 -11.49 -47.75
CA PRO A 185 3.16 -12.95 -47.88
C PRO A 185 2.03 -13.64 -47.10
N ASP A 186 1.68 -14.87 -47.49
CA ASP A 186 0.66 -15.68 -46.82
C ASP A 186 0.91 -15.75 -45.29
N GLY A 187 -0.07 -15.34 -44.49
CA GLY A 187 0.07 -15.26 -43.03
C GLY A 187 -0.95 -14.36 -42.34
N PHE A 188 -0.69 -14.00 -41.08
CA PHE A 188 -1.51 -13.08 -40.29
C PHE A 188 -0.76 -11.75 -40.06
N ALA A 189 -1.49 -10.63 -40.09
CA ALA A 189 -0.97 -9.30 -39.78
C ALA A 189 -1.92 -8.55 -38.84
N ILE A 190 -1.36 -7.75 -37.92
CA ILE A 190 -2.13 -6.83 -37.07
C ILE A 190 -1.98 -5.43 -37.65
N VAL A 191 -3.10 -4.79 -37.97
CA VAL A 191 -3.12 -3.43 -38.53
C VAL A 191 -3.75 -2.48 -37.52
N LEU A 192 -3.02 -1.42 -37.17
CA LEU A 192 -3.57 -0.30 -36.43
C LEU A 192 -4.26 0.63 -37.43
N ALA A 193 -5.56 0.82 -37.28
CA ALA A 193 -6.36 1.67 -38.14
C ALA A 193 -6.86 2.90 -37.37
N ARG A 194 -6.77 4.07 -38.00
CA ARG A 194 -7.37 5.32 -37.55
C ARG A 194 -8.73 5.47 -38.24
N VAL A 195 -9.79 5.66 -37.46
CA VAL A 195 -11.12 5.94 -38.00
C VAL A 195 -11.34 7.44 -38.02
N VAL A 196 -11.51 8.02 -39.21
CA VAL A 196 -11.85 9.44 -39.43
C VAL A 196 -13.07 9.50 -40.32
N ASP A 197 -14.09 10.25 -39.92
CA ASP A 197 -15.35 10.44 -40.67
C ASP A 197 -16.03 9.13 -41.12
N GLY A 198 -15.98 8.10 -40.26
CA GLY A 198 -16.58 6.79 -40.52
C GLY A 198 -15.79 5.91 -41.50
N GLN A 199 -14.58 6.31 -41.89
CA GLN A 199 -13.68 5.54 -42.75
C GLN A 199 -12.43 5.13 -41.95
N ALA A 200 -12.06 3.85 -42.04
CA ALA A 200 -10.85 3.33 -41.42
C ALA A 200 -9.66 3.46 -42.38
N GLN A 201 -8.59 4.12 -41.94
CA GLN A 201 -7.31 4.24 -42.66
C GLN A 201 -6.23 3.52 -41.86
N ALA A 202 -5.46 2.64 -42.50
CA ALA A 202 -4.32 2.00 -41.85
C ALA A 202 -3.24 3.05 -41.54
N VAL A 203 -2.81 3.11 -40.27
CA VAL A 203 -1.75 4.01 -39.79
C VAL A 203 -0.49 3.26 -39.39
N ASN A 204 -0.58 1.95 -39.12
CA ASN A 204 0.58 1.11 -38.88
C ASN A 204 0.27 -0.39 -39.11
N VAL A 205 1.27 -1.18 -39.51
CA VAL A 205 1.19 -2.64 -39.68
C VAL A 205 2.22 -3.25 -38.72
N LEU A 206 1.76 -4.05 -37.76
CA LEU A 206 2.52 -4.36 -36.54
C LEU A 206 3.18 -5.74 -36.48
N ALA A 207 3.05 -6.61 -37.50
CA ALA A 207 4.01 -7.70 -37.76
C ALA A 207 3.63 -8.55 -38.98
N HIS A 208 4.67 -9.02 -39.68
CA HIS A 208 4.72 -10.23 -40.49
C HIS A 208 5.95 -11.00 -39.97
N GLU A 209 5.74 -12.20 -39.43
CA GLU A 209 6.75 -13.12 -38.84
C GLU A 209 7.36 -12.81 -37.44
N THR A 210 7.73 -13.92 -36.79
CA THR A 210 8.13 -14.15 -35.39
C THR A 210 9.30 -13.30 -34.87
N HIS A 211 10.05 -12.63 -35.76
CA HIS A 211 11.18 -11.78 -35.39
C HIS A 211 10.80 -10.35 -34.96
N GLU A 212 9.53 -9.95 -35.12
CA GLU A 212 9.05 -8.64 -34.65
C GLU A 212 8.20 -8.69 -33.37
N ILE A 213 8.16 -9.83 -32.66
CA ILE A 213 7.51 -9.97 -31.34
C ILE A 213 8.00 -8.89 -30.37
N ALA A 214 9.28 -8.52 -30.40
CA ALA A 214 9.83 -7.45 -29.55
C ALA A 214 9.21 -6.05 -29.86
N LYS A 215 8.84 -5.77 -31.12
CA LYS A 215 8.16 -4.52 -31.50
C LYS A 215 6.68 -4.55 -31.12
N LEU A 216 6.05 -5.73 -31.22
CA LEU A 216 4.68 -5.98 -30.78
C LEU A 216 4.56 -5.88 -29.25
N GLU A 217 5.49 -6.48 -28.50
CA GLU A 217 5.60 -6.35 -27.05
C GLU A 217 5.78 -4.88 -26.66
N ALA A 218 6.66 -4.13 -27.33
CA ALA A 218 6.81 -2.69 -27.09
C ALA A 218 5.53 -1.88 -27.37
N ALA A 219 4.73 -2.30 -28.36
CA ALA A 219 3.46 -1.65 -28.72
C ALA A 219 2.28 -2.03 -27.80
N ILE A 220 2.32 -3.24 -27.19
CA ILE A 220 1.29 -3.75 -26.27
C ILE A 220 1.62 -3.41 -24.81
N THR A 221 2.89 -3.22 -24.47
CA THR A 221 3.38 -2.85 -23.12
C THR A 221 2.64 -1.67 -22.47
N PRO A 222 2.19 -0.62 -23.21
CA PRO A 222 1.35 0.43 -22.64
C PRO A 222 -0.05 -0.02 -22.16
N PHE A 223 -0.52 -1.19 -22.61
CA PHE A 223 -1.84 -1.76 -22.30
C PHE A 223 -1.82 -2.85 -21.22
N ASP A 224 -0.64 -3.30 -20.79
CA ASP A 224 -0.47 -4.17 -19.62
C ASP A 224 0.36 -3.45 -18.53
N PRO A 225 -0.28 -2.65 -17.66
CA PRO A 225 0.41 -1.79 -16.71
C PRO A 225 1.18 -2.57 -15.63
N ALA A 226 0.98 -3.88 -15.49
CA ALA A 226 1.66 -4.70 -14.48
C ALA A 226 2.25 -5.99 -15.08
N GLY A 227 2.39 -6.06 -16.40
CA GLY A 227 2.83 -7.24 -17.11
C GLY A 227 4.34 -7.49 -17.06
N PRO A 228 4.77 -8.75 -17.24
CA PRO A 228 6.18 -9.12 -17.38
C PRO A 228 6.91 -8.30 -18.46
N ALA A 229 6.24 -8.03 -19.59
CA ALA A 229 6.79 -7.23 -20.69
C ALA A 229 7.11 -5.79 -20.27
N ARG A 230 6.22 -5.14 -19.49
CA ARG A 230 6.48 -3.79 -18.96
C ARG A 230 7.62 -3.78 -17.96
N ARG A 231 7.69 -4.77 -17.07
CA ARG A 231 8.79 -4.91 -16.12
C ARG A 231 10.13 -5.09 -16.83
N ARG A 232 10.17 -5.91 -17.88
CA ARG A 232 11.36 -6.09 -18.75
C ARG A 232 11.75 -4.80 -19.45
N LEU A 233 10.80 -4.02 -19.97
CA LEU A 233 11.12 -2.73 -20.58
C LEU A 233 11.70 -1.75 -19.55
N LEU A 234 11.02 -1.58 -18.40
CA LEU A 234 11.47 -0.66 -17.36
C LEU A 234 12.84 -1.06 -16.78
N SER A 235 13.15 -2.35 -16.69
CA SER A 235 14.45 -2.81 -16.20
C SER A 235 15.62 -2.47 -17.12
N THR A 236 15.37 -2.18 -18.41
CA THR A 236 16.40 -1.75 -19.37
C THR A 236 16.71 -0.24 -19.31
N LEU A 237 15.88 0.55 -18.62
CA LEU A 237 16.13 1.98 -18.48
C LEU A 237 17.28 2.26 -17.50
N PRO A 238 17.89 3.46 -17.52
CA PRO A 238 18.81 3.89 -16.47
C PRO A 238 18.20 3.71 -15.08
N LEU A 239 18.93 3.04 -14.17
CA LEU A 239 18.44 2.62 -12.84
C LEU A 239 17.22 1.66 -12.86
N GLY A 240 16.89 1.08 -14.02
CA GLY A 240 15.81 0.11 -14.19
C GLY A 240 16.01 -1.17 -13.39
N GLN A 241 17.26 -1.63 -13.26
CA GLN A 241 17.59 -2.77 -12.39
C GLN A 241 17.34 -2.47 -10.91
N LEU A 242 17.65 -1.24 -10.46
CA LEU A 242 17.33 -0.80 -9.09
C LEU A 242 15.82 -0.78 -8.86
N TRP A 243 15.07 -0.23 -9.82
CA TRP A 243 13.62 -0.21 -9.78
C TRP A 243 13.04 -1.63 -9.72
N ARG A 244 13.53 -2.55 -10.58
CA ARG A 244 13.11 -3.96 -10.60
C ARG A 244 13.39 -4.64 -9.26
N ALA A 245 14.56 -4.41 -8.67
CA ALA A 245 14.89 -4.96 -7.36
C ALA A 245 13.94 -4.47 -6.26
N ILE A 246 13.58 -3.18 -6.28
CA ILE A 246 12.61 -2.61 -5.34
C ILE A 246 11.20 -3.19 -5.58
N ASP A 247 10.76 -3.29 -6.83
CA ASP A 247 9.47 -3.91 -7.20
C ASP A 247 9.38 -5.36 -6.70
N ALA A 248 10.42 -6.15 -6.93
CA ALA A 248 10.52 -7.53 -6.47
C ALA A 248 10.41 -7.64 -4.94
N ILE A 249 11.10 -6.78 -4.20
CA ILE A 249 11.02 -6.74 -2.73
C ILE A 249 9.61 -6.33 -2.26
N PHE A 250 9.00 -5.33 -2.89
CA PHE A 250 7.64 -4.88 -2.54
C PHE A 250 6.57 -5.94 -2.82
N LEU A 251 6.75 -6.75 -3.87
CA LEU A 251 5.84 -7.86 -4.17
C LEU A 251 6.03 -9.01 -3.19
N ALA A 252 7.27 -9.37 -2.88
CA ALA A 252 7.60 -10.54 -2.06
C ALA A 252 7.41 -10.31 -0.55
N THR A 253 7.27 -9.06 -0.09
CA THR A 253 7.33 -8.75 1.34
C THR A 253 6.25 -7.73 1.75
N ALA A 254 5.78 -7.77 3.00
CA ALA A 254 4.69 -6.92 3.47
C ALA A 254 4.94 -5.40 3.30
N PRO A 255 3.96 -4.63 2.77
CA PRO A 255 3.97 -3.19 2.93
C PRO A 255 3.60 -2.84 4.38
N LYS A 256 4.40 -1.95 4.99
CA LYS A 256 4.23 -1.29 6.30
C LYS A 256 3.14 -1.86 7.22
N GLN A 257 3.55 -2.62 8.24
CA GLN A 257 2.67 -2.94 9.37
C GLN A 257 2.72 -1.83 10.42
N GLN A 258 1.61 -1.58 11.12
CA GLN A 258 1.40 -0.41 11.99
C GLN A 258 2.44 -0.25 13.12
N ALA A 259 3.23 -1.28 13.44
CA ALA A 259 4.22 -1.27 14.51
C ALA A 259 5.69 -1.23 14.04
N HIS A 260 5.98 -1.57 12.77
CA HIS A 260 7.36 -1.72 12.29
C HIS A 260 7.57 -1.03 10.95
N VAL A 261 8.55 -0.13 10.94
CA VAL A 261 8.99 0.61 9.77
C VAL A 261 9.85 -0.30 8.91
N ARG A 262 9.49 -0.41 7.62
CA ARG A 262 10.27 -1.10 6.60
C ARG A 262 10.86 -0.08 5.63
N SER A 263 12.17 -0.15 5.45
CA SER A 263 12.93 0.67 4.50
C SER A 263 13.64 -0.21 3.47
N ILE A 264 14.11 0.40 2.38
CA ILE A 264 14.98 -0.26 1.42
C ILE A 264 16.39 0.29 1.60
N ALA A 265 17.35 -0.61 1.83
CA ALA A 265 18.77 -0.28 1.81
C ALA A 265 19.43 -0.74 0.51
N ILE A 266 20.49 -0.04 0.12
CA ILE A 266 21.30 -0.26 -1.06
C ILE A 266 22.75 -0.30 -0.59
N ARG A 267 23.50 -1.32 -1.03
CA ARG A 267 24.92 -1.48 -0.71
C ARG A 267 25.67 -1.96 -1.95
N ASN A 268 26.68 -1.20 -2.37
CA ASN A 268 27.67 -1.68 -3.32
C ASN A 268 28.70 -2.54 -2.57
N THR A 269 29.02 -3.72 -3.09
CA THR A 269 30.05 -4.60 -2.50
C THR A 269 30.78 -5.40 -3.59
N LEU A 270 31.74 -6.24 -3.18
CA LEU A 270 32.49 -7.13 -4.05
C LEU A 270 32.23 -8.58 -3.63
N ARG A 271 31.81 -9.40 -4.58
CA ARG A 271 31.79 -10.86 -4.42
C ARG A 271 33.09 -11.43 -4.96
N GLY A 272 34.06 -11.60 -4.06
CA GLY A 272 35.43 -11.91 -4.46
C GLY A 272 36.05 -10.72 -5.19
N ILE A 273 35.95 -10.70 -6.52
CA ILE A 273 36.40 -9.59 -7.37
C ILE A 273 35.27 -8.96 -8.20
N GLU A 274 34.09 -9.55 -8.19
CA GLU A 274 32.96 -9.11 -9.02
C GLU A 274 32.18 -8.00 -8.33
N PRO A 275 31.93 -6.85 -9.00
CA PRO A 275 31.09 -5.80 -8.46
C PRO A 275 29.63 -6.24 -8.42
N ILE A 276 29.00 -6.11 -7.25
CA ILE A 276 27.58 -6.38 -7.06
C ILE A 276 26.94 -5.28 -6.23
N CYS A 277 25.64 -5.07 -6.44
CA CYS A 277 24.83 -4.22 -5.60
C CYS A 277 23.76 -5.07 -4.91
N GLU A 278 23.71 -5.00 -3.59
CA GLU A 278 22.66 -5.61 -2.78
C GLU A 278 21.58 -4.57 -2.50
N VAL A 279 20.33 -4.90 -2.84
CA VAL A 279 19.14 -4.13 -2.48
C VAL A 279 18.36 -4.95 -1.46
N LEU A 280 18.12 -4.38 -0.28
CA LEU A 280 17.69 -5.15 0.89
C LEU A 280 16.44 -4.54 1.52
N SER A 281 15.49 -5.38 1.90
CA SER A 281 14.42 -4.98 2.82
C SER A 281 15.00 -4.88 4.23
N VAL A 282 14.74 -3.77 4.91
CA VAL A 282 15.27 -3.48 6.25
C VAL A 282 14.10 -3.21 7.19
N SER A 283 13.94 -4.01 8.24
CA SER A 283 12.87 -3.87 9.25
C SER A 283 13.43 -4.10 10.65
N ALA A 284 12.76 -3.49 11.64
CA ALA A 284 13.00 -3.75 13.07
C ALA A 284 12.16 -4.93 13.62
N ALA A 285 11.19 -5.44 12.83
CA ALA A 285 10.37 -6.59 13.19
C ALA A 285 11.17 -7.89 13.21
N ARG A 286 10.83 -8.81 14.11
CA ARG A 286 11.55 -10.11 14.26
C ARG A 286 10.90 -11.27 13.51
N ASP A 287 9.63 -11.11 13.19
CA ASP A 287 8.66 -12.11 12.73
C ASP A 287 8.21 -11.88 11.29
N GLU A 288 8.84 -10.95 10.56
CA GLU A 288 8.50 -10.65 9.18
C GLU A 288 9.47 -11.28 8.17
N ALA A 289 8.94 -11.65 7.00
CA ALA A 289 9.77 -12.00 5.86
C ALA A 289 10.72 -10.86 5.46
N THR A 290 11.95 -11.23 5.09
CA THR A 290 12.99 -10.34 4.57
C THR A 290 13.38 -10.74 3.16
N ALA A 291 13.81 -9.78 2.34
CA ALA A 291 14.24 -10.01 0.97
C ALA A 291 15.51 -9.25 0.62
N VAL A 292 16.33 -9.87 -0.22
CA VAL A 292 17.55 -9.29 -0.80
C VAL A 292 17.55 -9.57 -2.29
N VAL A 293 17.81 -8.54 -3.08
CA VAL A 293 18.07 -8.66 -4.51
C VAL A 293 19.52 -8.34 -4.78
N GLU A 294 20.22 -9.26 -5.42
CA GLU A 294 21.59 -9.08 -5.90
C GLU A 294 21.54 -8.65 -7.37
N ILE A 295 22.03 -7.45 -7.64
CA ILE A 295 22.15 -6.87 -9.00
C ILE A 295 23.62 -6.96 -9.42
N ALA A 296 23.85 -7.33 -10.68
CA ALA A 296 25.19 -7.32 -11.27
C ALA A 296 25.71 -5.89 -11.46
N GLY A 297 26.95 -5.64 -11.02
CA GLY A 297 27.57 -4.32 -11.08
C GLY A 297 27.23 -3.43 -9.88
N HIS A 298 27.85 -2.25 -9.84
CA HIS A 298 27.57 -1.23 -8.84
C HIS A 298 26.49 -0.27 -9.32
N ILE A 299 25.69 0.22 -8.38
CA ILE A 299 24.75 1.30 -8.63
C ILE A 299 25.42 2.63 -8.26
N GLY A 300 25.56 3.50 -9.26
CA GLY A 300 26.22 4.80 -9.11
C GLY A 300 27.65 4.67 -8.56
N ALA A 301 28.15 5.77 -8.01
CA ALA A 301 29.46 5.84 -7.36
C ALA A 301 29.32 5.83 -5.82
N LEU A 302 28.46 4.95 -5.29
CA LEU A 302 28.29 4.83 -3.83
C LEU A 302 29.52 4.14 -3.21
N PRO A 303 29.94 4.56 -2.00
CA PRO A 303 30.97 3.88 -1.23
C PRO A 303 30.72 2.37 -1.09
N LEU A 304 31.81 1.59 -1.12
CA LEU A 304 31.74 0.15 -0.92
C LEU A 304 31.43 -0.19 0.53
N ASP A 305 30.65 -1.23 0.72
CA ASP A 305 30.30 -1.84 2.01
C ASP A 305 29.56 -0.93 2.99
N GLU A 306 29.03 0.18 2.49
CA GLU A 306 28.16 1.08 3.24
C GLU A 306 26.70 0.92 2.83
N TYR A 307 25.80 1.09 3.81
CA TYR A 307 24.37 1.00 3.61
C TYR A 307 23.77 2.38 3.38
N PHE A 308 23.07 2.52 2.27
CA PHE A 308 22.32 3.72 1.92
C PHE A 308 20.84 3.43 1.86
N ILE A 309 20.01 4.31 2.40
CA ILE A 309 18.56 4.25 2.29
C ILE A 309 18.03 5.40 1.45
N LEU A 310 16.96 5.17 0.69
CA LEU A 310 16.28 6.24 -0.02
C LEU A 310 15.57 7.15 0.98
N TYR A 311 15.74 8.46 0.82
CA TYR A 311 15.18 9.52 1.66
C TYR A 311 14.54 10.62 0.81
N SER A 312 13.43 11.19 1.28
CA SER A 312 12.77 12.34 0.65
C SER A 312 12.22 13.30 1.70
N ALA A 313 12.68 14.56 1.64
CA ALA A 313 12.29 15.61 2.58
C ALA A 313 10.81 16.02 2.47
N VAL A 314 10.13 15.72 1.35
CA VAL A 314 8.75 16.16 1.10
C VAL A 314 7.74 15.49 2.03
N LYS A 315 7.90 14.20 2.37
CA LYS A 315 6.96 13.52 3.28
C LYS A 315 7.36 13.53 4.76
N GLU A 316 8.54 14.04 5.11
CA GLU A 316 8.91 14.23 6.52
C GLU A 316 7.95 15.21 7.22
N LYS A 317 7.51 16.25 6.50
CA LYS A 317 6.53 17.24 6.98
C LYS A 317 5.09 16.71 7.07
N GLU A 318 4.72 15.69 6.30
CA GLU A 318 3.33 15.18 6.24
C GLU A 318 3.08 13.94 7.09
N ALA A 319 4.12 13.12 7.38
CA ALA A 319 3.94 11.80 8.01
C ALA A 319 4.69 11.60 9.34
N GLY A 320 5.57 12.52 9.76
CA GLY A 320 6.31 12.40 11.02
C GLY A 320 7.36 11.27 11.07
N TYR A 321 7.63 10.59 9.96
CA TYR A 321 8.63 9.54 9.81
C TYR A 321 9.26 9.63 8.41
N GLY A 322 10.51 10.10 8.32
CA GLY A 322 11.16 10.60 7.09
C GLY A 322 11.75 9.57 6.12
N PHE A 323 11.70 8.25 6.40
CA PHE A 323 12.43 7.24 5.61
C PHE A 323 11.54 6.33 4.74
N ASP A 324 10.26 6.15 5.09
CA ASP A 324 9.38 5.13 4.46
C ASP A 324 8.91 5.49 3.05
N CYS A 325 8.97 6.78 2.70
CA CYS A 325 8.26 7.30 1.55
C CYS A 325 9.04 7.29 0.25
N ALA A 326 10.37 7.27 0.31
CA ALA A 326 11.20 7.60 -0.84
C ALA A 326 11.38 6.42 -1.81
N ALA A 327 11.46 5.19 -1.28
CA ALA A 327 11.49 3.98 -2.12
C ALA A 327 10.16 3.75 -2.85
N GLU A 328 9.03 3.94 -2.16
CA GLU A 328 7.69 3.91 -2.78
C GLU A 328 7.53 5.02 -3.82
N LEU A 329 8.00 6.23 -3.49
CA LEU A 329 7.94 7.38 -4.40
C LEU A 329 8.78 7.14 -5.64
N PHE A 330 10.03 6.66 -5.50
CA PHE A 330 10.87 6.24 -6.62
C PHE A 330 10.17 5.16 -7.45
N HIS A 331 9.68 4.09 -6.82
CA HIS A 331 9.04 2.97 -7.51
C HIS A 331 7.81 3.41 -8.33
N SER A 332 6.95 4.23 -7.75
CA SER A 332 5.74 4.77 -8.39
C SER A 332 6.05 5.77 -9.51
N ALA A 333 7.04 6.65 -9.30
CA ALA A 333 7.43 7.70 -10.24
C ALA A 333 8.30 7.17 -11.39
N PHE A 334 8.95 6.01 -11.25
CA PHE A 334 9.96 5.54 -12.19
C PHE A 334 9.45 5.44 -13.63
N ALA A 335 8.22 4.95 -13.81
CA ALA A 335 7.63 4.79 -15.12
C ALA A 335 7.04 6.09 -15.71
N GLU A 336 6.94 7.15 -14.91
CA GLU A 336 6.34 8.43 -15.30
C GLU A 336 7.40 9.47 -15.69
N HIS A 337 8.62 9.31 -15.18
CA HIS A 337 9.74 10.21 -15.42
C HIS A 337 10.82 9.54 -16.28
N HIS A 338 11.59 10.36 -17.00
CA HIS A 338 12.63 9.89 -17.92
C HIS A 338 14.03 10.29 -17.42
N ASN A 339 15.07 9.65 -17.97
CA ASN A 339 16.47 9.96 -17.69
C ASN A 339 16.86 9.90 -16.21
N TRP A 340 16.36 8.88 -15.51
CA TRP A 340 16.77 8.61 -14.13
C TRP A 340 18.29 8.48 -14.01
N ASN A 341 18.86 9.19 -13.03
CA ASN A 341 20.29 9.19 -12.77
C ASN A 341 20.56 9.27 -11.28
N LEU A 342 21.68 8.66 -10.86
CA LEU A 342 22.21 8.73 -9.51
C LEU A 342 23.57 9.43 -9.57
N GLN A 343 23.61 10.70 -9.17
CA GLN A 343 24.84 11.49 -9.08
C GLN A 343 25.23 11.70 -7.62
N GLY A 344 26.33 11.06 -7.20
CA GLY A 344 26.69 10.97 -5.79
C GLY A 344 25.58 10.25 -5.03
N THR A 345 24.90 10.97 -4.15
CA THR A 345 23.72 10.48 -3.41
C THR A 345 22.40 11.03 -3.93
N ALA A 346 22.40 11.93 -4.92
CA ALA A 346 21.17 12.54 -5.42
C ALA A 346 20.57 11.67 -6.55
N LEU A 347 19.31 11.32 -6.38
CA LEU A 347 18.52 10.62 -7.39
C LEU A 347 17.64 11.65 -8.12
N SER A 348 17.82 11.77 -9.42
CA SER A 348 17.15 12.79 -10.25
C SER A 348 16.56 12.16 -11.51
N ALA A 349 15.48 12.77 -12.01
CA ALA A 349 14.89 12.48 -13.31
C ALA A 349 14.34 13.77 -13.91
N ASP A 350 14.05 13.76 -15.21
CA ASP A 350 13.43 14.89 -15.88
C ASP A 350 12.04 15.18 -15.27
N ASP A 351 11.73 16.47 -15.08
CA ASP A 351 10.47 16.96 -14.51
C ASP A 351 10.12 16.44 -13.10
N LEU A 352 11.09 15.85 -12.39
CA LEU A 352 10.91 15.43 -11.00
C LEU A 352 10.84 16.66 -10.10
N SER A 353 9.63 16.97 -9.63
CA SER A 353 9.37 18.17 -8.81
C SER A 353 9.84 18.07 -7.35
N PHE A 354 10.33 16.90 -6.94
CA PHE A 354 10.75 16.63 -5.56
C PHE A 354 12.12 15.93 -5.51
N PRO A 355 12.98 16.26 -4.53
CA PRO A 355 14.26 15.60 -4.38
C PRO A 355 14.09 14.21 -3.74
N ILE A 356 14.77 13.21 -4.32
CA ILE A 356 15.07 11.92 -3.70
C ILE A 356 16.59 11.85 -3.51
N THR A 357 17.04 11.51 -2.30
CA THR A 357 18.47 11.34 -2.01
C THR A 357 18.71 10.04 -1.27
N LEU A 358 19.91 9.47 -1.44
CA LEU A 358 20.40 8.37 -0.65
C LEU A 358 21.07 8.91 0.60
N THR A 359 20.62 8.48 1.76
CA THR A 359 21.19 8.85 3.05
C THR A 359 21.87 7.63 3.64
N GLN A 360 23.10 7.80 4.14
CA GLN A 360 23.80 6.73 4.83
C GLN A 360 23.01 6.31 6.07
N LEU A 361 22.82 5.01 6.25
CA LEU A 361 22.14 4.45 7.39
C LEU A 361 23.02 4.63 8.65
N PRO A 362 22.53 5.27 9.73
CA PRO A 362 23.35 5.46 10.92
C PRO A 362 23.73 4.12 11.56
N PRO A 363 24.99 3.93 12.01
CA PRO A 363 25.44 2.69 12.66
C PRO A 363 24.67 2.34 13.94
N SER A 364 24.01 3.34 14.55
CA SER A 364 23.29 3.24 15.82
C SER A 364 21.94 2.54 15.75
N HIS A 365 21.46 2.17 14.56
CA HIS A 365 20.20 1.48 14.40
C HIS A 365 20.42 -0.02 14.17
N SER A 366 19.82 -0.85 15.03
CA SER A 366 19.78 -2.30 14.83
C SER A 366 18.74 -2.62 13.76
N PHE A 367 19.18 -3.13 12.62
CA PHE A 367 18.27 -3.62 11.59
C PHE A 367 18.58 -5.05 11.22
N ARG A 368 17.55 -5.80 10.82
CA ARG A 368 17.73 -7.17 10.32
C ARG A 368 17.95 -7.13 8.81
N VAL A 369 18.97 -7.86 8.38
CA VAL A 369 19.30 -8.14 6.98
C VAL A 369 19.32 -9.66 6.82
N ALA A 370 18.66 -10.19 5.79
CA ALA A 370 18.66 -11.61 5.49
C ALA A 370 20.10 -12.11 5.26
N ASP A 371 20.49 -13.20 5.94
CA ASP A 371 21.77 -13.87 5.69
C ASP A 371 21.59 -15.00 4.68
N ARG A 372 22.43 -15.04 3.65
CA ARG A 372 22.51 -16.17 2.73
C ARG A 372 23.28 -17.30 3.39
N LEU A 373 22.65 -18.45 3.53
CA LEU A 373 23.22 -19.56 4.28
C LEU A 373 24.30 -20.31 3.50
N ALA A 374 25.26 -20.88 4.24
CA ALA A 374 26.02 -22.01 3.74
C ALA A 374 25.03 -23.17 3.56
N ALA A 375 24.81 -23.60 2.31
CA ALA A 375 23.81 -24.60 1.96
C ALA A 375 23.95 -25.88 2.80
N THR A 376 23.06 -26.06 3.77
CA THR A 376 22.92 -27.30 4.55
C THR A 376 21.60 -27.99 4.17
N ALA A 377 21.63 -28.63 3.00
CA ALA A 377 21.12 -29.97 2.70
C ALA A 377 19.61 -30.35 2.83
N LYS A 378 18.65 -29.43 2.90
CA LYS A 378 17.24 -29.75 2.61
C LYS A 378 16.65 -28.80 1.59
N THR A 379 16.55 -29.24 0.34
CA THR A 379 16.14 -28.42 -0.81
C THR A 379 14.76 -28.79 -1.35
N PHE A 380 14.00 -27.78 -1.69
CA PHE A 380 12.72 -27.88 -2.39
C PHE A 380 12.72 -26.95 -3.61
N SER A 381 11.79 -27.18 -4.53
CA SER A 381 11.51 -26.31 -5.65
C SER A 381 10.03 -25.97 -5.65
N VAL A 382 9.70 -24.74 -6.01
CA VAL A 382 8.35 -24.21 -6.18
C VAL A 382 8.22 -23.76 -7.62
N THR A 383 7.20 -24.22 -8.31
CA THR A 383 6.98 -23.86 -9.71
C THR A 383 6.08 -22.64 -9.83
N GLN A 384 6.17 -21.90 -10.94
CA GLN A 384 5.26 -20.81 -11.24
C GLN A 384 3.80 -21.28 -11.23
N ASP A 385 3.51 -22.47 -11.77
CA ASP A 385 2.16 -23.03 -11.76
C ASP A 385 1.71 -23.44 -10.35
N GLY A 386 2.63 -23.94 -9.53
CA GLY A 386 2.40 -24.16 -8.10
C GLY A 386 2.07 -22.86 -7.36
N ALA A 387 2.76 -21.76 -7.67
CA ALA A 387 2.45 -20.43 -7.12
C ALA A 387 1.06 -19.92 -7.57
N LYS A 388 0.66 -20.16 -8.83
CA LYS A 388 -0.71 -19.85 -9.30
C LYS A 388 -1.76 -20.69 -8.57
N ALA A 389 -1.48 -21.99 -8.38
CA ALA A 389 -2.36 -22.89 -7.63
C ALA A 389 -2.51 -22.44 -6.18
N LEU A 390 -1.42 -22.02 -5.54
CA LEU A 390 -1.44 -21.46 -4.19
C LEU A 390 -2.29 -20.19 -4.10
N MET A 391 -2.17 -19.27 -5.06
CA MET A 391 -3.02 -18.07 -5.11
C MET A 391 -4.50 -18.42 -5.26
N ALA A 392 -4.82 -19.35 -6.16
CA ALA A 392 -6.20 -19.80 -6.36
C ALA A 392 -6.77 -20.52 -5.13
N TYR A 393 -5.96 -21.33 -4.45
CA TYR A 393 -6.29 -21.98 -3.18
C TYR A 393 -6.60 -20.94 -2.11
N ILE A 394 -5.74 -19.95 -1.95
CA ILE A 394 -5.89 -18.83 -1.01
C ILE A 394 -7.19 -18.05 -1.31
N ASP A 395 -7.45 -17.72 -2.57
CA ASP A 395 -8.68 -17.02 -2.97
C ASP A 395 -9.94 -17.85 -2.67
N ALA A 396 -9.88 -19.17 -2.88
CA ALA A 396 -10.98 -20.07 -2.51
C ALA A 396 -11.22 -20.11 -0.99
N GLU A 397 -10.15 -20.23 -0.18
CA GLU A 397 -10.23 -20.24 1.29
C GLU A 397 -10.74 -18.90 1.85
N THR A 398 -10.32 -17.77 1.29
CA THR A 398 -10.84 -16.44 1.67
C THR A 398 -12.34 -16.30 1.36
N THR A 399 -12.81 -16.95 0.28
CA THR A 399 -14.22 -16.95 -0.10
C THR A 399 -15.06 -17.87 0.80
N LYS A 400 -14.54 -19.05 1.18
CA LYS A 400 -15.18 -19.97 2.14
C LYS A 400 -15.37 -19.31 3.52
N THR A 401 -14.41 -18.48 3.92
CA THR A 401 -14.41 -17.75 5.19
C THR A 401 -15.18 -16.42 5.12
N ALA A 402 -15.55 -15.92 3.94
CA ALA A 402 -16.29 -14.66 3.83
C ALA A 402 -17.66 -14.77 4.55
N PRO A 403 -18.03 -13.77 5.39
CA PRO A 403 -19.27 -13.84 6.16
C PRO A 403 -20.47 -13.93 5.22
N THR A 404 -21.26 -14.99 5.37
CA THR A 404 -22.59 -15.08 4.79
C THR A 404 -23.40 -13.87 5.26
N ARG A 405 -24.10 -13.18 4.36
CA ARG A 405 -24.89 -11.96 4.65
C ARG A 405 -25.73 -12.15 5.92
N GLY A 406 -25.27 -11.60 7.04
CA GLY A 406 -25.95 -11.69 8.34
C GLY A 406 -25.03 -11.97 9.55
N ALA A 407 -23.87 -12.61 9.35
CA ALA A 407 -22.92 -12.86 10.44
C ALA A 407 -21.99 -11.65 10.65
N LYS A 408 -22.01 -11.07 11.86
CA LYS A 408 -21.21 -9.89 12.24
C LYS A 408 -19.78 -10.21 12.68
N GLN A 409 -19.33 -11.46 12.61
CA GLN A 409 -17.94 -11.80 12.86
C GLN A 409 -17.19 -11.74 11.53
N ALA A 410 -16.24 -10.80 11.44
CA ALA A 410 -15.19 -10.90 10.45
C ALA A 410 -14.47 -12.22 10.72
N VAL A 411 -14.65 -13.21 9.85
CA VAL A 411 -13.82 -14.40 9.90
C VAL A 411 -12.42 -13.93 9.55
N SER A 412 -11.53 -13.98 10.54
CA SER A 412 -10.12 -13.68 10.32
C SER A 412 -9.55 -14.76 9.42
N LEU A 413 -8.86 -14.34 8.35
CA LEU A 413 -8.06 -15.28 7.56
C LEU A 413 -7.08 -16.02 8.46
N PRO A 414 -6.70 -17.27 8.11
CA PRO A 414 -5.66 -17.99 8.82
C PRO A 414 -4.39 -17.14 8.88
N GLU A 415 -3.79 -17.06 10.06
CA GLU A 415 -2.51 -16.36 10.24
C GLU A 415 -1.35 -17.15 9.62
N LEU A 416 -1.52 -18.47 9.52
CA LEU A 416 -0.45 -19.42 9.21
C LEU A 416 -0.93 -20.50 8.22
N MET A 417 0.03 -21.04 7.50
CA MET A 417 -0.10 -22.22 6.64
C MET A 417 0.82 -23.32 7.14
N GLU A 418 0.28 -24.52 7.26
CA GLU A 418 1.03 -25.75 7.46
C GLU A 418 1.66 -26.18 6.15
N MET A 419 2.88 -26.66 6.28
CA MET A 419 3.69 -27.12 5.17
C MET A 419 4.06 -28.57 5.41
N GLU A 420 3.75 -29.42 4.43
CA GLU A 420 3.85 -30.87 4.52
C GLU A 420 4.60 -31.43 3.29
N ASP A 421 5.37 -32.50 3.50
CA ASP A 421 5.90 -33.33 2.42
C ASP A 421 5.02 -34.57 2.32
N ALA A 422 4.40 -34.76 1.15
CA ALA A 422 3.71 -35.99 0.83
C ALA A 422 4.27 -36.56 -0.48
N ASN A 423 5.03 -37.65 -0.36
CA ASN A 423 5.62 -38.40 -1.49
C ASN A 423 6.58 -37.58 -2.38
N GLY A 424 7.34 -36.64 -1.81
CA GLY A 424 8.27 -35.79 -2.57
C GLY A 424 7.61 -34.58 -3.22
N GLU A 425 6.32 -34.35 -2.94
CA GLU A 425 5.60 -33.14 -3.30
C GLU A 425 5.59 -32.16 -2.13
N PHE A 426 5.65 -30.88 -2.46
CA PHE A 426 5.64 -29.80 -1.50
C PHE A 426 4.23 -29.25 -1.35
N HIS A 427 3.57 -29.58 -0.24
CA HIS A 427 2.17 -29.25 0.04
C HIS A 427 2.06 -28.09 1.03
N LEU A 428 1.09 -27.22 0.79
CA LEU A 428 0.69 -26.15 1.72
C LEU A 428 -0.79 -26.27 2.05
N ARG A 429 -1.13 -26.00 3.30
CA ARG A 429 -2.50 -26.03 3.80
C ARG A 429 -2.74 -24.90 4.80
N CYS A 430 -3.85 -24.18 4.67
CA CYS A 430 -4.29 -23.27 5.72
C CYS A 430 -4.61 -24.04 7.01
N ILE A 431 -4.14 -23.58 8.18
CA ILE A 431 -4.45 -24.26 9.45
C ILE A 431 -5.98 -24.39 9.61
N GLY A 432 -6.44 -25.64 9.78
CA GLY A 432 -7.86 -25.98 9.93
C GLY A 432 -8.62 -26.18 8.61
N SER A 433 -7.97 -26.05 7.46
CA SER A 433 -8.54 -26.51 6.17
C SER A 433 -8.39 -28.03 6.03
N ALA A 434 -9.31 -28.64 5.29
CA ALA A 434 -9.22 -30.05 4.89
C ALA A 434 -8.51 -30.23 3.54
N ASP A 435 -8.40 -29.16 2.76
CA ASP A 435 -7.81 -29.16 1.43
C ASP A 435 -6.38 -28.62 1.50
N ASP A 436 -5.44 -29.22 0.78
CA ASP A 436 -4.08 -28.76 0.57
C ASP A 436 -3.85 -28.33 -0.89
N VAL A 437 -2.68 -27.76 -1.15
CA VAL A 437 -2.22 -27.39 -2.49
C VAL A 437 -0.77 -27.79 -2.68
N VAL A 438 -0.51 -28.52 -3.78
CA VAL A 438 0.84 -28.81 -4.26
C VAL A 438 1.42 -27.57 -4.92
N ILE A 439 2.56 -27.11 -4.43
CA ILE A 439 3.25 -25.94 -4.99
C ILE A 439 4.59 -26.28 -5.64
N GLY A 440 5.08 -27.51 -5.48
CA GLY A 440 6.29 -27.98 -6.14
C GLY A 440 6.79 -29.32 -5.61
N THR A 441 8.11 -29.52 -5.61
CA THR A 441 8.73 -30.80 -5.22
C THR A 441 9.78 -30.62 -4.14
N THR A 442 9.98 -31.64 -3.32
CA THR A 442 11.03 -31.69 -2.30
C THR A 442 11.83 -32.98 -2.47
N THR A 443 13.13 -32.89 -2.21
CA THR A 443 14.06 -34.04 -2.28
C THR A 443 14.29 -34.69 -0.93
N HIS A 444 13.73 -34.13 0.13
CA HIS A 444 13.93 -34.56 1.51
C HIS A 444 12.63 -34.50 2.31
N ALA A 445 12.40 -35.55 3.10
CA ALA A 445 11.37 -35.59 4.12
C ALA A 445 11.54 -34.41 5.09
N LEU A 446 10.46 -33.66 5.29
CA LEU A 446 10.40 -32.61 6.30
C LEU A 446 10.31 -33.27 7.69
N GLU A 447 11.32 -33.08 8.53
CA GLU A 447 11.27 -33.42 9.95
C GLU A 447 11.45 -32.14 10.79
N PRO A 448 10.57 -31.83 11.77
CA PRO A 448 9.25 -32.43 11.97
C PRO A 448 8.34 -32.26 10.73
N GLU A 449 7.35 -33.16 10.59
CA GLU A 449 6.47 -33.32 9.41
C GLU A 449 5.70 -32.05 9.00
N ILE A 450 5.58 -31.07 9.91
CA ILE A 450 4.83 -29.84 9.70
C ILE A 450 5.64 -28.62 10.12
N ARG A 451 5.78 -27.64 9.22
CA ARG A 451 6.26 -26.28 9.56
C ARG A 451 5.18 -25.26 9.27
N ASP A 452 5.00 -24.31 10.18
CA ASP A 452 4.06 -23.21 9.95
C ASP A 452 4.81 -22.02 9.32
N LEU A 453 4.28 -21.53 8.20
CA LEU A 453 4.71 -20.32 7.51
C LEU A 453 3.61 -19.26 7.60
N ALA A 454 3.99 -17.99 7.64
CA ALA A 454 3.02 -16.90 7.62
C ALA A 454 2.22 -16.90 6.31
N TYR A 455 0.90 -16.99 6.41
CA TYR A 455 -0.02 -17.02 5.28
C TYR A 455 0.20 -15.82 4.34
N ALA A 456 0.32 -14.63 4.95
CA ALA A 456 0.46 -13.39 4.20
C ALA A 456 1.80 -13.31 3.45
N ASP A 457 2.86 -13.93 3.96
CA ASP A 457 4.17 -13.93 3.31
C ASP A 457 4.24 -14.95 2.17
N MET A 458 3.62 -16.12 2.34
CA MET A 458 3.48 -17.09 1.25
C MET A 458 2.65 -16.57 0.08
N LEU A 459 1.55 -15.85 0.36
CA LEU A 459 0.75 -15.19 -0.68
C LEU A 459 1.58 -14.16 -1.47
N ARG A 460 2.45 -13.41 -0.78
CA ARG A 460 3.30 -12.38 -1.39
C ARG A 460 4.41 -12.99 -2.24
N LEU A 461 5.07 -14.01 -1.73
CA LEU A 461 6.03 -14.79 -2.50
C LEU A 461 5.39 -15.35 -3.78
N ALA A 462 4.20 -15.96 -3.67
CA ALA A 462 3.47 -16.48 -4.83
C ALA A 462 3.14 -15.37 -5.85
N LYS A 463 2.69 -14.20 -5.37
CA LYS A 463 2.45 -13.04 -6.24
C LYS A 463 3.72 -12.57 -6.95
N ALA A 464 4.86 -12.55 -6.27
CA ALA A 464 6.14 -12.20 -6.88
C ALA A 464 6.51 -13.21 -7.98
N MET A 465 6.44 -14.50 -7.69
CA MET A 465 6.74 -15.57 -8.66
C MET A 465 5.84 -15.51 -9.90
N VAL A 466 4.53 -15.32 -9.71
CA VAL A 466 3.59 -15.19 -10.82
C VAL A 466 3.83 -13.91 -11.62
N ALA A 467 4.13 -12.79 -10.96
CA ALA A 467 4.37 -11.50 -11.61
C ALA A 467 5.64 -11.46 -12.47
N TYR A 468 6.65 -12.27 -12.11
CA TYR A 468 7.92 -12.38 -12.83
C TYR A 468 8.00 -13.60 -13.75
N GLU A 469 7.02 -14.49 -13.70
CA GLU A 469 7.00 -15.75 -14.48
C GLU A 469 8.19 -16.65 -14.19
N VAL A 470 8.47 -16.86 -12.91
CA VAL A 470 9.67 -17.54 -12.41
C VAL A 470 9.34 -18.65 -11.43
N ASP A 471 10.21 -19.66 -11.42
CA ASP A 471 10.28 -20.69 -10.39
C ASP A 471 11.15 -20.21 -9.22
N ALA A 472 11.05 -20.90 -8.10
CA ALA A 472 11.91 -20.68 -6.95
C ALA A 472 12.53 -22.00 -6.49
N ASP A 473 13.83 -22.00 -6.27
CA ASP A 473 14.47 -23.03 -5.46
C ASP A 473 14.45 -22.59 -4.01
N GLY A 474 14.48 -23.50 -3.06
CA GLY A 474 14.52 -23.13 -1.68
C GLY A 474 15.19 -24.15 -0.79
N CYS A 475 15.48 -23.73 0.42
CA CYS A 475 15.99 -24.61 1.45
C CYS A 475 15.44 -24.28 2.83
N PHE A 476 15.42 -25.28 3.70
CA PHE A 476 15.04 -25.11 5.09
C PHE A 476 16.26 -24.89 5.98
N MET A 477 16.10 -23.98 6.93
CA MET A 477 17.04 -23.83 8.04
C MET A 477 16.55 -24.65 9.23
N ASP A 478 17.37 -25.59 9.68
CA ASP A 478 17.17 -26.30 10.94
C ASP A 478 17.93 -25.53 12.04
N GLY A 479 17.27 -24.56 12.65
CA GLY A 479 17.72 -23.99 13.92
C GLY A 479 17.31 -24.88 15.09
N GLN A 480 17.95 -24.73 16.26
CA GLN A 480 17.22 -25.02 17.51
C GLN A 480 15.93 -24.16 17.47
N THR A 481 14.85 -24.61 18.10
CA THR A 481 13.43 -24.17 17.98
C THR A 481 13.10 -22.66 18.02
N ASP A 482 14.10 -21.80 18.04
CA ASP A 482 14.04 -20.35 18.02
C ASP A 482 14.74 -19.72 16.79
N ASP A 483 15.28 -20.47 15.81
CA ASP A 483 15.94 -19.91 14.59
C ASP A 483 15.58 -20.58 13.22
N ALA A 484 14.48 -21.33 13.11
CA ALA A 484 14.09 -21.99 11.85
C ALA A 484 13.39 -21.05 10.83
N CYS A 485 13.77 -21.12 9.56
CA CYS A 485 13.12 -20.39 8.47
C CYS A 485 13.21 -21.13 7.13
N ALA A 486 12.41 -20.69 6.16
CA ALA A 486 12.48 -21.13 4.76
C ALA A 486 13.12 -20.02 3.92
N GLU A 487 14.17 -20.37 3.18
CA GLU A 487 14.79 -19.50 2.17
C GLU A 487 14.27 -19.88 0.79
N PHE A 488 13.81 -18.89 0.03
CA PHE A 488 13.37 -19.02 -1.35
C PHE A 488 14.28 -18.16 -2.23
N VAL A 489 14.81 -18.77 -3.26
CA VAL A 489 15.75 -18.22 -4.22
C VAL A 489 15.07 -18.18 -5.58
N ILE A 490 14.85 -16.96 -6.07
CA ILE A 490 14.21 -16.67 -7.35
C ILE A 490 15.25 -16.02 -8.26
N THR A 491 15.41 -16.56 -9.46
CA THR A 491 16.31 -15.98 -10.47
C THR A 491 15.50 -15.05 -11.39
N LEU A 492 15.75 -13.74 -11.31
CA LEU A 492 15.05 -12.68 -12.05
C LEU A 492 15.90 -12.23 -13.25
N ASP A 493 15.84 -12.95 -14.36
CA ASP A 493 16.70 -12.80 -15.57
C ASP A 493 18.21 -12.82 -15.27
N THR A 494 18.73 -11.69 -14.77
CA THR A 494 20.14 -11.45 -14.41
C THR A 494 20.37 -11.26 -12.92
N ASP A 495 19.30 -11.05 -12.16
CA ASP A 495 19.34 -10.71 -10.74
C ASP A 495 18.91 -11.91 -9.91
N LYS A 496 19.29 -11.93 -8.64
CA LYS A 496 18.90 -12.97 -7.71
C LYS A 496 18.09 -12.39 -6.56
N LEU A 497 16.81 -12.73 -6.49
CA LEU A 497 15.95 -12.44 -5.33
C LEU A 497 16.05 -13.60 -4.34
N THR A 498 16.42 -13.30 -3.11
CA THR A 498 16.39 -14.24 -1.99
C THR A 498 15.37 -13.74 -0.98
N VAL A 499 14.37 -14.54 -0.65
CA VAL A 499 13.31 -14.25 0.33
C VAL A 499 13.46 -15.23 1.50
N THR A 500 13.53 -14.72 2.71
CA THR A 500 13.62 -15.53 3.93
C THR A 500 12.36 -15.33 4.75
N ILE A 501 11.61 -16.42 4.99
CA ILE A 501 10.35 -16.42 5.74
C ILE A 501 10.58 -17.17 7.07
N PRO A 502 10.36 -16.53 8.23
CA PRO A 502 10.38 -17.19 9.54
C PRO A 502 9.39 -18.37 9.61
N THR A 503 9.79 -19.47 10.25
CA THR A 503 8.86 -20.52 10.67
C THR A 503 8.54 -20.36 12.15
N ARG A 504 7.39 -20.82 12.64
CA ARG A 504 6.94 -20.56 14.03
C ARG A 504 7.88 -21.05 15.15
N SER A 505 8.81 -21.96 14.84
CA SER A 505 9.90 -22.38 15.72
C SER A 505 11.19 -21.62 15.39
N GLY A 506 11.12 -20.32 15.08
CA GLY A 506 12.24 -19.62 14.47
C GLY A 506 12.16 -18.11 14.33
N GLU A 507 13.17 -17.40 14.82
CA GLU A 507 13.55 -16.07 14.36
C GLU A 507 14.29 -16.20 13.02
N ALA A 508 13.98 -15.35 12.02
CA ALA A 508 14.80 -15.30 10.81
C ALA A 508 16.24 -14.84 11.15
N ARG A 509 17.24 -15.56 10.63
CA ARG A 509 18.65 -15.17 10.78
C ARG A 509 18.85 -13.74 10.26
N SER A 510 19.48 -12.93 11.11
CA SER A 510 19.88 -11.57 10.79
C SER A 510 21.40 -11.47 10.74
N ARG A 511 21.97 -10.92 9.67
CA ARG A 511 23.42 -10.59 9.59
C ARG A 511 23.86 -9.50 10.57
N PHE A 512 22.91 -8.76 11.13
CA PHE A 512 23.20 -7.61 11.99
C PHE A 512 22.54 -7.77 13.36
N ARG A 513 23.34 -8.20 14.33
CA ARG A 513 23.38 -7.49 15.62
C ARG A 513 24.59 -6.58 15.54
N VAL A 514 24.40 -5.28 15.32
CA VAL A 514 25.38 -4.34 15.89
C VAL A 514 25.17 -4.46 17.40
N PRO A 515 26.10 -5.02 18.18
CA PRO A 515 25.97 -4.99 19.62
C PRO A 515 25.94 -3.51 20.04
N LEU A 516 25.02 -3.19 20.94
CA LEU A 516 25.04 -1.97 21.71
C LEU A 516 26.19 -2.09 22.73
N GLU A 517 27.42 -2.12 22.26
CA GLU A 517 28.58 -1.92 23.13
C GLU A 517 28.93 -0.44 23.09
N ALA A 518 28.51 0.24 24.16
CA ALA A 518 29.09 1.49 24.56
C ALA A 518 30.59 1.28 24.83
N ALA A 519 31.43 1.98 24.08
CA ALA A 519 32.75 2.43 24.51
C ALA A 519 33.01 3.81 23.90
#